data_AF-A0A5K1F0N1-F1
#
_entry.id   AF-A0A5K1F0N1-F1
#
_cell.length_a   1.000
_cell.length_b   1.000
_cell.length_c   1.000
_cell.angle_alpha   90.00
_cell.angle_beta   90.00
_cell.angle_gamma   90.00
#
_symmetry.space_group_name_H-M   'P 1'
#
loop_
_entity.id
_entity.type
_entity.pdbx_description
1 polymer ?
#
loop_
_entity_poly.entity_id
_entity_poly.type
_entity_poly.pdbx_seq_one_letter_code
_entity_poly.pdbx_strand_id
1 'polypeptide(L)' 'MTVVDTIFNADFWESCVNLLKICVPLVKVLRLVDSEDRPFIGYLYEAIDRAKEAIRDNMKGKKK' A
#
# COMPACT_ATOMS: atom_id res chain seq x y z
N MET A 1 1.39 23.39 17.06
CA MET A 1 1.00 22.00 16.73
C MET A 1 2.04 21.10 17.38
N THR A 2 1.75 20.60 18.57
CA THR A 2 2.68 19.74 19.31
C THR A 2 2.51 18.31 18.82
N VAL A 3 3.59 17.54 18.74
CA VAL A 3 3.58 16.13 18.28
C VAL A 3 2.56 15.29 19.06
N VAL A 4 2.31 15.67 20.32
CA VAL A 4 1.30 15.12 21.21
C VAL A 4 -0.11 15.20 20.60
N ASP A 5 -0.51 16.36 20.07
CA ASP A 5 -1.83 16.54 19.44
C ASP A 5 -2.00 15.65 18.19
N THR A 6 -0.92 15.45 17.44
CA THR A 6 -0.92 14.57 16.26
C THR A 6 -1.11 13.10 16.65
N ILE A 7 -0.45 12.65 17.74
CA ILE A 7 -0.56 11.28 18.24
C ILE A 7 -1.95 11.00 18.81
N PHE A 8 -2.64 11.98 19.40
CA PHE A 8 -4.00 11.81 19.90
C PHE A 8 -5.09 12.03 18.85
N ASN A 9 -4.74 12.45 17.63
CA ASN A 9 -5.71 12.73 16.58
C ASN A 9 -6.14 11.43 15.86
N ALA A 10 -7.41 11.08 15.95
CA ALA A 10 -7.99 9.90 15.30
C ALA A 10 -7.93 9.98 13.76
N ASP A 11 -8.12 11.16 13.17
CA ASP A 11 -8.08 11.38 11.72
C ASP A 11 -6.66 11.20 11.17
N PHE A 12 -5.65 11.53 11.98
CA PHE A 12 -4.25 11.26 11.65
C PHE A 12 -4.01 9.75 11.51
N TRP A 13 -4.45 8.95 12.49
CA TRP A 13 -4.30 7.50 12.42
C TRP A 13 -5.14 6.86 11.31
N GLU A 14 -6.32 7.40 11.02
CA GLU A 14 -7.15 6.96 9.88
C GLU A 14 -6.42 7.18 8.55
N SER A 15 -5.77 8.34 8.41
CA SER A 15 -4.90 8.65 7.28
C SER A 15 -3.68 7.72 7.21
N CYS A 16 -3.04 7.41 8.34
CA CYS A 16 -1.93 6.45 8.39
C CYS A 16 -2.37 5.04 7.97
N VAL A 17 -3.55 4.58 8.42
CA VAL A 17 -4.10 3.28 8.01
C VAL A 17 -4.40 3.26 6.51
N ASN A 18 -4.94 4.34 5.96
CA ASN A 18 -5.18 4.48 4.52
C ASN A 18 -3.87 4.49 3.72
N LEU A 19 -2.83 5.14 4.24
CA LEU A 19 -1.48 5.08 3.65
C LEU A 19 -0.92 3.65 3.66
N LEU A 20 -1.03 2.94 4.79
CA LEU A 20 -0.55 1.56 4.91
C LEU A 20 -1.26 0.61 3.94
N LYS A 21 -2.57 0.79 3.71
CA LYS A 21 -3.33 0.04 2.70
C LYS A 21 -2.75 0.17 1.28
N ILE A 22 -2.05 1.26 0.99
CA ILE A 22 -1.39 1.53 -0.30
C ILE A 22 0.05 1.03 -0.29
N CYS A 23 0.80 1.32 0.78
CA CYS A 23 2.21 0.97 0.88
C CYS A 23 2.42 -0.55 0.97
N VAL A 24 1.55 -1.30 1.65
CA VAL A 24 1.72 -2.75 1.83
C VAL A 24 1.74 -3.52 0.50
N PRO A 25 0.78 -3.32 -0.44
CA PRO A 25 0.86 -3.90 -1.78
C PRO A 25 2.12 -3.51 -2.56
N LEU A 26 2.56 -2.25 -2.48
CA LEU A 26 3.75 -1.78 -3.18
C LEU A 26 5.04 -2.42 -2.65
N VAL A 27 5.19 -2.54 -1.34
CA VAL A 27 6.32 -3.23 -0.72
C VAL A 27 6.34 -4.71 -1.11
N LYS A 28 5.18 -5.35 -1.28
CA LYS A 28 5.11 -6.73 -1.79
C LYS A 28 5.64 -6.83 -3.22
N VAL A 29 5.28 -5.90 -4.11
CA VAL A 29 5.84 -5.86 -5.47
C VAL A 29 7.35 -5.68 -5.43
N LEU A 30 7.85 -4.71 -4.64
CA LEU A 30 9.28 -4.49 -4.53
C LEU A 30 10.04 -5.73 -4.04
N ARG A 31 9.51 -6.44 -3.04
CA ARG A 31 10.10 -7.70 -2.57
C ARG A 31 10.10 -8.80 -3.63
N LEU A 32 9.03 -8.90 -4.43
CA LEU A 32 8.97 -9.86 -5.53
C LEU A 32 10.00 -9.55 -6.62
N VAL A 33 10.20 -8.27 -6.93
CA VAL A 33 11.18 -7.80 -7.92
C VAL A 33 12.61 -7.96 -7.43
N ASP A 34 12.86 -7.76 -6.13
CA ASP A 34 14.17 -7.90 -5.51
C ASP A 34 14.57 -9.37 -5.31
N SER A 35 13.60 -10.29 -5.28
CA SER A 35 13.84 -11.73 -5.07
C SER A 35 14.17 -12.49 -6.36
N GLU A 36 13.97 -11.91 -7.55
CA GLU A 36 14.33 -12.54 -8.84
C GLU A 36 15.52 -11.81 -9.49
N ASP A 37 16.62 -12.55 -9.71
CA ASP A 37 17.88 -12.07 -10.30
C ASP A 37 17.70 -11.41 -11.69
N ARG A 38 16.60 -11.72 -12.38
CA ARG A 38 16.10 -10.97 -13.55
C ARG A 38 14.58 -11.09 -13.63
N PRO A 39 13.82 -10.02 -13.41
CA PRO A 39 12.38 -10.07 -13.62
C PRO A 39 12.12 -10.35 -15.10
N PHE A 40 11.44 -11.47 -15.38
CA PHE A 40 10.76 -11.60 -16.67
C PHE A 40 9.75 -10.45 -16.71
N ILE A 41 9.91 -9.50 -17.64
CA ILE A 41 9.10 -8.27 -17.71
C ILE A 41 7.60 -8.54 -17.56
N GLY A 42 7.10 -9.68 -18.07
CA GLY A 42 5.71 -10.11 -17.88
C GLY A 42 5.29 -10.33 -16.42
N TYR A 43 6.16 -10.91 -15.59
CA TYR A 43 5.90 -11.13 -14.16
C TYR A 43 5.85 -9.81 -13.38
N LEU A 44 6.71 -8.85 -13.73
CA LEU A 44 6.68 -7.51 -13.15
C LEU A 44 5.36 -6.78 -13.45
N TYR A 45 4.90 -6.84 -14.70
CA TYR A 45 3.61 -6.25 -15.07
C TYR A 45 2.44 -6.90 -14.31
N GLU A 46 2.46 -8.22 -14.16
CA GLU A 46 1.44 -8.93 -13.39
C GLU A 46 1.47 -8.59 -11.89
N ALA A 47 2.66 -8.48 -11.28
CA ALA A 47 2.81 -8.08 -9.89
C ALA A 47 2.32 -6.65 -9.65
N ILE A 48 2.64 -5.72 -10.55
CA ILE A 48 2.17 -4.33 -10.50
C ILE A 48 0.64 -4.26 -10.68
N ASP A 49 0.08 -5.04 -11.62
CA ASP A 49 -1.36 -5.03 -11.86
C ASP A 49 -2.13 -5.56 -10.65
N ARG A 50 -1.69 -6.68 -10.05
CA ARG A 50 -2.24 -7.20 -8.79
C ARG A 50 -2.12 -6.19 -7.65
N ALA A 51 -1.05 -5.41 -7.57
CA ALA A 51 -0.93 -4.35 -6.57
C ALA A 51 -1.93 -3.21 -6.80
N LYS A 52 -2.16 -2.81 -8.05
CA LYS A 52 -3.18 -1.81 -8.40
C LYS A 52 -4.58 -2.29 -8.02
N GLU A 53 -4.89 -3.56 -8.26
CA GLU A 53 -6.16 -4.15 -7.85
C GLU A 53 -6.31 -4.20 -6.32
N ALA A 54 -5.28 -4.65 -5.61
CA ALA A 54 -5.28 -4.68 -4.15
C ALA A 54 -5.46 -3.27 -3.54
N ILE A 55 -4.81 -2.24 -4.09
CA ILE A 55 -4.99 -0.85 -3.67
C ILE A 55 -6.44 -0.41 -3.90
N ARG A 56 -6.98 -0.68 -5.09
CA ARG A 56 -8.36 -0.34 -5.46
C ARG A 56 -9.36 -0.99 -4.51
N ASP A 57 -9.15 -2.25 -4.15
CA ASP A 57 -10.08 -2.99 -3.28
C ASP A 57 -9.93 -2.56 -1.82
N ASN A 58 -8.71 -2.29 -1.35
CA ASN A 58 -8.45 -1.73 -0.02
C ASN A 58 -9.09 -0.35 0.19
N MET A 59 -9.21 0.44 -0.88
CA MET A 59 -9.82 1.79 -0.89
C MET A 59 -11.34 1.75 -1.11
N LYS A 60 -11.88 0.72 -1.79
CA LYS A 60 -13.34 0.53 -1.94
C LYS A 60 -14.02 0.12 -0.63
N GLY A 61 -13.26 -0.39 0.33
CA GLY A 61 -13.74 -0.76 1.66
C GLY A 61 -13.89 0.42 2.63
N LYS A 62 -14.78 1.38 2.33
CA LYS A 62 -15.56 2.19 3.30
C LYS A 62 -16.72 2.88 2.55
N LYS A 63 -17.77 2.12 2.21
CA LYS A 63 -19.13 2.67 2.24
C LYS A 63 -19.70 2.32 3.61
N LYS A 64 -19.59 3.24 4.56
CA LYS A 64 -20.54 3.37 5.66
C LYS A 64 -20.79 4.83 5.91
#